data_AF-A0A1G1STU2-F1
#
_entry.id   AF-A0A1G1STU2-F1
#
_cell.length_a   1.000
_cell.length_b   1.000
_cell.length_c   1.000
_cell.angle_alpha   90.00
_cell.angle_beta   90.00
_cell.angle_gamma   90.00
#
_symmetry.space_group_name_H-M   'P 1'
#
loop_
_entity.id
_entity.type
_entity.pdbx_description
1 polymer ?
#
loop_
_entity_poly.entity_id
_entity_poly.type
_entity_poly.pdbx_seq_one_letter_code
_entity_poly.pdbx_strand_id
1 'polypeptide(L)'
;MFILASGLALGSCTLFRKREKIPVVETVRTADSPTPVTAARDLADVMATELNLSPEQTTQVREVLNRTVKQANAAKATFAPKSPQLMTELKRINTSSQKELQIVLGPTKFKQLQANQRKMAAEMQQRRQ
;
A
#
# COMPACT_ATOMS: atom_id res chain seq x y z
N MET A 1 7.72 -65.57 32.18
CA MET A 1 6.53 -66.01 32.94
C MET A 1 6.14 -64.88 33.88
N PHE A 2 5.13 -64.09 33.51
CA PHE A 2 4.12 -63.48 34.38
C PHE A 2 3.02 -62.94 33.44
N ILE A 3 1.78 -63.38 33.70
CA ILE A 3 0.56 -63.13 32.92
C ILE A 3 -0.28 -62.09 33.70
N LEU A 4 -1.27 -61.49 33.01
CA LEU A 4 -2.46 -60.73 33.48
C LEU A 4 -2.29 -59.21 33.61
N ALA A 5 -3.26 -58.35 33.30
CA ALA A 5 -4.53 -58.44 32.56
C ALA A 5 -5.09 -57.00 32.41
N SER A 6 -5.86 -56.78 31.34
CA SER A 6 -7.02 -55.88 31.17
C SER A 6 -7.07 -54.45 31.75
N GLY A 7 -7.37 -53.51 30.85
CA GLY A 7 -8.00 -52.22 31.19
C GLY A 7 -8.48 -51.48 29.95
N LEU A 8 -9.73 -51.74 29.52
CA LEU A 8 -10.46 -50.89 28.58
C LEU A 8 -10.77 -49.54 29.25
N ALA A 9 -10.45 -48.44 28.59
CA ALA A 9 -11.08 -47.15 28.84
C ALA A 9 -11.55 -46.56 27.50
N LEU A 10 -12.85 -46.72 27.23
CA LEU A 10 -13.59 -45.93 26.26
C LEU A 10 -13.72 -44.51 26.82
N GLY A 11 -12.97 -43.57 26.26
CA GLY A 11 -13.11 -42.15 26.53
C GLY A 11 -13.51 -41.42 25.24
N SER A 12 -14.81 -41.23 25.04
CA SER A 12 -15.37 -40.32 24.05
C SER A 12 -14.95 -38.88 24.38
N CYS A 13 -13.92 -38.35 23.71
CA CYS A 13 -13.68 -36.92 23.63
C CYS A 13 -14.30 -36.39 22.33
N THR A 14 -15.49 -35.84 22.50
CA THR A 14 -16.19 -34.97 21.56
C THR A 14 -15.28 -33.85 21.03
N LEU A 15 -15.22 -33.74 19.70
CA LEU A 15 -15.29 -32.49 18.95
C LEU A 15 -14.53 -31.28 19.52
N PHE A 16 -13.21 -31.29 19.45
CA PHE A 16 -12.47 -30.07 19.14
C PHE A 16 -11.77 -30.28 17.81
N ARG A 17 -12.51 -30.09 16.71
CA ARG A 17 -11.86 -29.78 15.43
C ARG A 17 -11.14 -28.47 15.64
N LYS A 18 -9.81 -28.56 15.78
CA LYS A 18 -8.92 -27.41 15.64
C LYS A 18 -9.31 -26.76 14.32
N ARG A 19 -9.92 -25.58 14.40
CA ARG A 19 -10.10 -24.72 13.24
C ARG A 19 -8.70 -24.51 12.70
N GLU A 20 -8.39 -25.15 11.57
CA GLU A 20 -7.20 -24.81 10.81
C GLU A 20 -7.26 -23.31 10.63
N LYS A 21 -6.35 -22.61 11.30
CA LYS A 21 -6.02 -21.24 10.93
C LYS A 21 -5.55 -21.38 9.51
N ILE A 22 -6.46 -21.13 8.56
CA ILE A 22 -6.13 -20.79 7.19
C ILE A 22 -4.94 -19.85 7.34
N PRO A 23 -3.76 -20.19 6.81
CA PRO A 23 -2.64 -19.30 6.87
C PRO A 23 -3.11 -18.06 6.12
N VAL A 24 -3.43 -17.00 6.87
CA VAL A 24 -3.49 -15.67 6.33
C VAL A 24 -2.06 -15.46 5.90
N VAL A 25 -1.79 -15.74 4.63
CA VAL A 25 -0.55 -15.38 3.97
C VAL A 25 -0.55 -13.86 4.06
N GLU A 26 0.11 -13.35 5.10
CA GLU A 26 0.53 -11.98 5.17
C GLU A 26 1.39 -11.78 3.93
N THR A 27 0.79 -11.24 2.87
CA THR A 27 1.48 -10.96 1.63
C THR A 27 2.49 -9.86 1.94
N VAL A 28 3.69 -10.27 2.33
CA VAL A 28 4.82 -9.36 2.56
C VAL A 28 5.03 -8.60 1.26
N ARG A 29 4.58 -7.34 1.22
CA ARG A 29 4.72 -6.49 0.04
C ARG A 29 6.19 -6.16 -0.18
N THR A 30 6.76 -6.70 -1.23
CA THR A 30 8.10 -6.35 -1.70
C THR A 30 8.05 -5.04 -2.49
N ALA A 31 9.17 -4.32 -2.59
CA ALA A 31 9.26 -3.06 -3.34
C ALA A 31 8.82 -3.18 -4.81
N ASP A 32 8.96 -4.40 -5.36
CA ASP A 32 8.62 -4.76 -6.73
C ASP A 32 7.12 -5.07 -6.91
N SER A 33 6.37 -5.21 -5.81
CA SER A 33 4.93 -5.42 -5.87
C SER A 33 4.21 -4.20 -6.50
N PRO A 34 3.11 -4.42 -7.23
CA PRO A 34 2.25 -3.33 -7.70
C PRO A 34 1.76 -2.47 -6.54
N THR A 35 1.78 -1.16 -6.74
CA THR A 35 1.21 -0.22 -5.78
C THR A 35 -0.31 -0.36 -5.80
N PRO A 36 -0.99 -0.52 -4.65
CA PRO A 36 -2.44 -0.63 -4.61
C PRO A 36 -3.13 0.63 -5.14
N VAL A 37 -4.27 0.48 -5.80
CA VAL A 37 -5.07 1.62 -6.28
C VAL A 37 -5.55 2.48 -5.10
N THR A 38 -5.82 1.88 -3.94
CA THR A 38 -6.21 2.60 -2.72
C THR A 38 -5.14 3.58 -2.24
N ALA A 39 -3.85 3.32 -2.51
CA ALA A 39 -2.76 4.18 -2.06
C ALA A 39 -2.86 5.60 -2.62
N ALA A 40 -3.42 5.79 -3.82
CA ALA A 40 -3.67 7.11 -4.40
C ALA A 40 -4.78 7.86 -3.65
N ARG A 41 -5.85 7.15 -3.27
CA ARG A 41 -6.95 7.71 -2.46
C ARG A 41 -6.43 8.10 -1.08
N ASP A 42 -5.72 7.20 -0.41
CA ASP A 42 -5.24 7.43 0.96
C ASP A 42 -4.25 8.61 1.01
N LEU A 43 -3.36 8.72 0.01
CA LEU A 43 -2.43 9.84 -0.09
C LEU A 43 -3.14 11.15 -0.42
N ALA A 44 -4.17 11.13 -1.28
CA ALA A 44 -4.97 12.32 -1.54
C ALA A 44 -5.68 12.80 -0.27
N ASP A 45 -6.18 11.88 0.55
CA ASP A 45 -6.85 12.20 1.81
C ASP A 45 -5.85 12.77 2.84
N VAL A 46 -4.63 12.21 2.93
CA VAL A 46 -3.53 12.77 3.73
C VAL A 46 -3.17 14.18 3.25
N MET A 47 -2.98 14.38 1.95
CA MET A 47 -2.70 15.71 1.38
C MET A 47 -3.83 16.70 1.65
N ALA A 48 -5.09 16.25 1.59
CA ALA A 48 -6.25 17.08 1.87
C ALA A 48 -6.22 17.63 3.30
N THR A 49 -5.93 16.76 4.28
CA THR A 49 -5.77 17.16 5.70
C THR A 49 -4.55 18.05 5.90
N GLU A 50 -3.37 17.60 5.48
CA GLU A 50 -2.10 18.26 5.77
C GLU A 50 -1.93 19.61 5.07
N LEU A 51 -2.54 19.77 3.90
CA LEU A 51 -2.46 21.00 3.11
C LEU A 51 -3.76 21.81 3.18
N ASN A 52 -4.77 21.38 3.94
CA ASN A 52 -6.09 22.02 4.00
C ASN A 52 -6.65 22.30 2.59
N LEU A 53 -6.76 21.25 1.78
CA LEU A 53 -7.25 21.37 0.40
C LEU A 53 -8.78 21.50 0.36
N SER A 54 -9.29 22.19 -0.65
CA SER A 54 -10.74 22.16 -0.92
C SER A 54 -11.18 20.77 -1.42
N PRO A 55 -12.49 20.45 -1.37
CA PRO A 55 -13.00 19.20 -1.92
C PRO A 55 -12.70 19.03 -3.42
N GLU A 56 -12.73 20.13 -4.17
CA GLU A 56 -12.40 20.14 -5.60
C GLU A 56 -10.91 19.85 -5.82
N GLN A 57 -10.02 20.55 -5.10
CA GLN A 57 -8.57 20.29 -5.18
C GLN A 57 -8.22 18.86 -4.76
N THR A 58 -8.90 18.33 -3.75
CA THR A 58 -8.73 16.94 -3.32
C THR A 58 -9.11 15.95 -4.42
N THR A 59 -10.19 16.22 -5.14
CA THR A 59 -10.62 15.40 -6.28
C THR A 59 -9.59 15.43 -7.40
N GLN A 60 -9.11 16.61 -7.77
CA GLN A 60 -8.08 16.79 -8.80
C GLN A 60 -6.75 16.13 -8.41
N VAL A 61 -6.31 16.28 -7.16
CA VAL A 61 -5.12 15.59 -6.62
C VAL A 61 -5.30 14.07 -6.71
N ARG A 62 -6.46 13.55 -6.31
CA ARG A 62 -6.76 12.11 -6.36
C ARG A 62 -6.69 11.59 -7.80
N GLU A 63 -7.18 12.34 -8.77
CA GLU A 63 -7.08 11.98 -10.19
C GLU A 63 -5.63 11.92 -10.67
N VAL A 64 -4.81 12.93 -10.34
CA VAL A 64 -3.38 12.96 -10.66
C VAL A 64 -2.70 11.72 -10.07
N LEU A 65 -2.88 11.47 -8.77
CA LEU A 65 -2.26 10.34 -8.08
C LEU A 65 -2.72 8.99 -8.64
N ASN A 66 -4.00 8.86 -9.00
CA ASN A 66 -4.53 7.64 -9.64
C ASN A 66 -3.87 7.38 -11.00
N ARG A 67 -3.72 8.40 -11.84
CA ARG A 67 -3.00 8.27 -13.12
C ARG A 67 -1.54 7.88 -12.90
N THR A 68 -0.87 8.50 -11.94
CA THR A 68 0.52 8.20 -11.58
C THR A 68 0.70 6.75 -11.12
N VAL A 69 -0.19 6.25 -10.25
CA VAL A 69 -0.14 4.85 -9.79
C VAL A 69 -0.35 3.88 -10.95
N LYS A 70 -1.31 4.16 -11.84
CA LYS A 70 -1.54 3.33 -13.03
C LYS A 70 -0.30 3.28 -13.93
N GLN A 71 0.31 4.43 -14.23
CA GLN A 71 1.52 4.52 -15.05
C GLN A 71 2.70 3.80 -14.38
N ALA A 72 2.90 4.00 -13.08
CA ALA A 72 3.99 3.36 -12.34
C ALA A 72 3.84 1.83 -12.30
N ASN A 73 2.62 1.34 -12.08
CA ASN A 73 2.34 -0.10 -12.11
C ASN A 73 2.52 -0.70 -13.51
N ALA A 74 2.10 0.03 -14.55
CA ALA A 74 2.35 -0.39 -15.93
C ALA A 74 3.86 -0.47 -16.23
N ALA A 75 4.64 0.53 -15.80
CA ALA A 75 6.10 0.49 -15.94
C ALA A 75 6.73 -0.70 -15.19
N LYS A 76 6.29 -0.97 -13.96
CA LYS A 76 6.73 -2.15 -13.18
C LYS A 76 6.38 -3.48 -13.84
N ALA A 77 5.29 -3.54 -14.61
CA ALA A 77 4.90 -4.74 -15.35
C ALA A 77 5.75 -4.94 -16.62
N THR A 78 6.21 -3.84 -17.24
CA THR A 78 6.99 -3.88 -18.49
C THR A 78 8.48 -4.13 -18.25
N PHE A 79 9.06 -3.51 -17.23
CA PHE A 79 10.51 -3.51 -17.00
C PHE A 79 10.92 -4.45 -15.87
N ALA A 80 12.11 -5.03 -15.99
CA ALA A 80 12.67 -5.86 -14.93
C ALA A 80 12.84 -5.06 -13.62
N PRO A 81 12.58 -5.68 -12.45
CA PRO A 81 12.83 -5.08 -11.15
C PRO A 81 14.23 -4.46 -11.05
N LYS A 82 14.33 -3.27 -10.46
CA LYS A 82 15.59 -2.52 -10.24
C LYS A 82 16.39 -2.20 -11.51
N SER A 83 15.82 -2.37 -12.70
CA SER A 83 16.50 -2.04 -13.96
C SER A 83 16.68 -0.52 -14.12
N PRO A 84 17.76 -0.05 -14.79
CA PRO A 84 17.95 1.36 -15.11
C PRO A 84 16.77 1.96 -15.92
N GLN A 85 16.15 1.15 -16.78
CA GLN A 85 14.97 1.52 -17.58
C GLN A 85 13.77 1.80 -16.67
N LEU A 86 13.49 0.90 -15.71
CA LEU A 86 12.43 1.13 -14.72
C LEU A 86 12.69 2.40 -13.90
N MET A 87 13.92 2.62 -13.44
CA MET A 87 14.26 3.82 -12.66
C MET A 87 14.09 5.10 -13.47
N THR A 88 14.47 5.08 -14.75
CA THR A 88 14.30 6.21 -15.67
C THR A 88 12.82 6.53 -15.88
N GLU A 89 12.01 5.50 -16.13
CA GLU A 89 10.59 5.67 -16.39
C GLU A 89 9.83 6.13 -15.13
N LEU A 90 10.13 5.55 -13.97
CA LEU A 90 9.54 6.00 -12.70
C LEU A 90 9.93 7.45 -12.38
N LYS A 91 11.16 7.88 -12.69
CA LYS A 91 11.58 9.28 -12.56
C LYS A 91 10.76 10.18 -13.48
N ARG A 92 10.58 9.80 -14.74
CA ARG A 92 9.77 10.54 -15.72
C ARG A 92 8.32 10.70 -15.24
N ILE A 93 7.70 9.61 -14.79
CA ILE A 93 6.34 9.59 -14.23
C ILE A 93 6.23 10.52 -13.02
N ASN A 94 7.17 10.43 -12.08
CA ASN A 94 7.19 11.28 -10.88
C ASN A 94 7.33 12.76 -11.25
N THR A 95 8.24 13.12 -12.14
CA THR A 95 8.41 14.51 -12.61
C THR A 95 7.14 15.04 -13.28
N SER A 96 6.46 14.23 -14.10
CA SER A 96 5.18 14.64 -14.71
C SER A 96 4.11 14.88 -13.64
N SER A 97 3.96 13.94 -12.71
CA SER A 97 2.99 14.05 -11.61
C SER A 97 3.26 15.26 -10.73
N GLN A 98 4.52 15.61 -10.45
CA GLN A 98 4.86 16.79 -9.67
C GLN A 98 4.46 18.09 -10.35
N LYS A 99 4.62 18.19 -11.68
CA LYS A 99 4.18 19.36 -12.45
C LYS A 99 2.67 19.50 -12.40
N GLU A 100 1.92 18.40 -12.58
CA GLU A 100 0.47 18.40 -12.47
C GLU A 100 0.01 18.80 -11.06
N LEU A 101 0.63 18.24 -10.01
CA LEU A 101 0.33 18.62 -8.63
C LEU A 101 0.64 20.09 -8.35
N GLN A 102 1.73 20.64 -8.90
CA GLN A 102 2.06 22.05 -8.74
C GLN A 102 0.98 22.96 -9.35
N ILE A 103 0.40 22.58 -10.50
CA ILE A 103 -0.69 23.32 -11.14
C ILE A 103 -1.96 23.25 -10.28
N VAL A 104 -2.37 22.06 -9.86
CA VAL A 104 -3.59 21.83 -9.07
C VAL A 104 -3.53 22.51 -7.70
N LEU A 105 -2.39 22.44 -7.03
CA LEU A 105 -2.21 22.95 -5.67
C LEU A 105 -1.89 24.45 -5.65
N GLY A 106 -1.28 24.96 -6.72
CA GLY A 106 -0.67 26.28 -6.74
C GLY A 106 0.62 26.36 -5.92
N PRO A 107 1.36 27.48 -6.02
CA PRO A 107 2.73 27.59 -5.50
C PRO A 107 2.82 27.46 -3.97
N THR A 108 1.87 28.01 -3.22
CA THR A 108 1.89 28.01 -1.75
C THR A 108 1.70 26.61 -1.19
N LYS A 109 0.64 25.92 -1.61
CA LYS A 109 0.33 24.55 -1.14
C LYS A 109 1.35 23.54 -1.68
N PHE A 110 1.89 23.76 -2.88
CA PHE A 110 2.95 22.92 -3.41
C PHE A 110 4.26 23.05 -2.60
N LYS A 111 4.64 24.26 -2.16
CA LYS A 111 5.77 24.41 -1.22
C LYS A 111 5.51 23.71 0.11
N GLN A 112 4.30 23.80 0.64
CA GLN A 112 3.91 23.08 1.86
C GLN A 112 3.98 21.55 1.67
N LEU A 113 3.53 21.05 0.51
CA LEU A 113 3.67 19.64 0.16
C LEU A 113 5.14 19.19 0.23
N GLN A 114 6.06 19.97 -0.35
CA GLN A 114 7.49 19.65 -0.32
C GLN A 114 8.05 19.66 1.11
N ALA A 115 7.67 20.65 1.92
CA ALA A 115 8.11 20.73 3.31
C ALA A 115 7.59 19.56 4.16
N ASN A 116 6.36 19.13 3.92
CA ASN A 116 5.68 18.11 4.72
C ASN A 116 5.86 16.68 4.19
N GLN A 117 6.64 16.47 3.11
CA GLN A 117 6.77 15.16 2.44
C GLN A 117 7.07 14.01 3.42
N ARG A 118 8.00 14.23 4.36
CA ARG A 118 8.38 13.20 5.34
C ARG A 118 7.24 12.87 6.30
N LYS A 119 6.48 13.88 6.74
CA LYS A 119 5.32 13.71 7.62
C LYS A 119 4.23 12.91 6.91
N MET A 120 3.88 13.31 5.69
CA MET A 120 2.86 12.59 4.88
C MET A 120 3.28 11.15 4.57
N ALA A 121 4.57 10.91 4.31
CA ALA A 121 5.08 9.55 4.10
C ALA A 121 4.94 8.68 5.37
N ALA A 122 5.19 9.25 6.55
CA ALA A 122 5.00 8.56 7.82
C ALA A 122 3.52 8.23 8.09
N GLU A 123 2.61 9.17 7.85
CA GLU A 123 1.16 8.93 7.98
C GLU A 123 0.67 7.86 7.01
N MET A 124 1.15 7.90 5.76
CA MET A 124 0.84 6.86 4.77
C MET A 124 1.36 5.48 5.18
N GLN A 125 2.49 5.42 5.88
CA GLN A 125 3.01 4.16 6.41
C GLN A 125 2.12 3.63 7.55
N GLN A 126 1.62 4.51 8.43
CA GLN A 126 0.68 4.13 9.49
C GLN A 126 -0.64 3.59 8.93
N ARG A 127 -1.15 4.16 7.83
CA ARG A 127 -2.39 3.71 7.17
C ARG A 127 -2.28 2.38 6.42
N ARG A 128 -1.06 1.88 6.21
CA ARG A 128 -0.79 0.61 5.52
C ARG A 128 -0.65 -0.59 6.46
N GLN A 129 -0.52 -0.34 7.76
CA GLN A 129 -0.53 -1.35 8.82
C GLN A 129 -1.97 -1.75 9.14
#